data_AF-A0A0C3PTL1-F1
#
_entry.id   AF-A0A0C3PTL1-F1
#
_cell.length_a   1.000
_cell.length_b   1.000
_cell.length_c   1.000
_cell.angle_alpha   90.00
_cell.angle_beta   90.00
_cell.angle_gamma   90.00
#
_symmetry.space_group_name_H-M   'P 1'
#
loop_
_entity.id
_entity.type
_entity.pdbx_description
1 polymer ?
#
loop_
_entity_poly.entity_id
_entity_poly.type
_entity_poly.pdbx_seq_one_letter_code
_entity_poly.pdbx_strand_id
1 'polypeptide(L)' 'ATSVDAERAFSEGRLSVNHLQHNTSPNVFRAKMALGSWIGTPLLSSVEEAAALLQS' A
#
# COMPACT_ATOMS: atom_id res chain seq x y z
N ALA A 1 -8.13 -13.24 -19.47
CA ALA A 1 -8.74 -12.20 -18.60
C ALA A 1 -9.30 -11.13 -19.50
N THR A 2 -10.62 -10.93 -19.44
CA THR A 2 -11.33 -9.88 -20.17
C THR A 2 -11.41 -8.62 -19.32
N SER A 3 -11.71 -7.46 -19.90
CA SER A 3 -11.87 -6.21 -19.13
C SER A 3 -12.90 -6.31 -18.01
N VAL A 4 -13.92 -7.15 -18.19
CA VAL A 4 -14.95 -7.45 -17.18
C VAL A 4 -14.36 -8.17 -15.96
N ASP A 5 -13.42 -9.09 -16.17
CA ASP A 5 -12.76 -9.81 -15.06
C ASP A 5 -11.88 -8.86 -14.23
N ALA A 6 -11.20 -7.91 -14.88
CA ALA A 6 -10.41 -6.90 -14.19
C ALA A 6 -11.29 -5.93 -13.40
N GLU A 7 -12.37 -5.43 -14.00
CA GLU A 7 -13.32 -4.52 -13.33
C GLU A 7 -14.00 -5.20 -12.12
N ARG A 8 -14.32 -6.49 -12.24
CA ARG A 8 -14.88 -7.29 -11.15
C ARG A 8 -13.89 -7.39 -9.99
N ALA A 9 -12.63 -7.71 -10.26
CA ALA A 9 -11.59 -7.79 -9.23
C ALA A 9 -11.35 -6.43 -8.54
N PHE A 10 -11.39 -5.32 -9.28
CA PHE A 10 -11.30 -3.98 -8.71
C PHE A 10 -12.53 -3.62 -7.86
N SER A 11 -13.73 -3.95 -8.33
CA SER A 11 -14.98 -3.71 -7.60
C SER A 11 -15.06 -4.52 -6.31
N GLU A 12 -14.71 -5.82 -6.36
CA GLU A 12 -14.65 -6.70 -5.20
C GLU A 12 -13.59 -6.22 -4.19
N GLY A 13 -12.43 -5.77 -4.69
CA GLY A 13 -11.38 -5.14 -3.88
C GLY A 13 -11.86 -3.86 -3.19
N ARG A 14 -12.54 -2.97 -3.92
CA ARG A 14 -13.10 -1.71 -3.38
C ARG A 14 -14.17 -1.98 -2.32
N LEU A 15 -15.04 -2.96 -2.52
CA LEU A 15 -16.05 -3.36 -1.52
C LEU A 15 -15.39 -3.86 -0.24
N SER A 16 -14.40 -4.75 -0.37
CA SER A 16 -13.62 -5.28 0.76
C SER A 16 -12.90 -4.17 1.53
N VAL A 17 -12.27 -3.25 0.80
CA VAL A 17 -11.64 -2.05 1.37
C VAL A 17 -12.66 -1.15 2.07
N ASN A 18 -13.82 -0.90 1.48
CA ASN A 18 -14.86 -0.06 2.06
C ASN A 18 -15.44 -0.68 3.35
N HIS A 19 -15.69 -1.99 3.36
CA HIS A 19 -16.10 -2.72 4.55
C HIS A 19 -15.06 -2.64 5.67
N LEU A 20 -13.77 -2.78 5.35
CA LEU A 20 -12.69 -2.61 6.33
C LEU A 20 -12.60 -1.17 6.85
N GLN A 21 -12.84 -0.17 6.01
CA GLN A 21 -12.89 1.25 6.40
C GLN A 21 -14.09 1.60 7.28
N HIS A 22 -15.24 0.93 7.13
CA HIS A 22 -16.38 1.19 8.01
C HIS A 22 -16.16 0.57 9.40
N ASN A 23 -15.32 -0.47 9.49
CA ASN A 23 -14.94 -1.14 10.74
C ASN A 23 -13.59 -0.65 11.31
N THR A 24 -12.91 0.29 10.65
CA THR A 24 -11.58 0.79 11.03
C THR A 24 -11.52 2.29 10.78
N SER A 25 -10.99 3.09 11.71
CA SER A 25 -10.91 4.54 11.47
C SER A 25 -10.13 4.85 10.16
N PRO A 26 -10.51 5.91 9.42
CA PRO A 26 -9.85 6.26 8.15
C PRO A 26 -8.32 6.43 8.28
N ASN A 27 -7.86 6.92 9.43
CA ASN A 27 -6.44 7.10 9.71
C ASN A 27 -5.70 5.76 9.86
N VAL A 28 -6.30 4.78 10.54
CA VAL A 28 -5.70 3.44 10.69
C VAL A 28 -5.69 2.71 9.35
N PHE A 29 -6.72 2.85 8.52
CA PHE A 29 -6.74 2.30 7.17
C PHE A 29 -5.59 2.88 6.32
N ARG A 30 -5.43 4.22 6.29
CA ARG A 30 -4.34 4.88 5.55
C ARG A 30 -2.96 4.45 6.04
N ALA A 31 -2.75 4.35 7.36
CA ALA A 31 -1.50 3.89 7.93
C ALA A 31 -1.15 2.46 7.51
N LYS A 32 -2.12 1.53 7.55
CA LYS A 32 -1.93 0.14 7.12
C LYS A 32 -1.58 0.04 5.63
N MET A 33 -2.24 0.81 4.78
CA MET A 33 -1.94 0.83 3.34
C MET A 33 -0.55 1.42 3.06
N ALA A 34 -0.16 2.51 3.73
CA ALA A 34 1.17 3.10 3.59
C ALA A 34 2.27 2.11 4.01
N LEU A 35 2.15 1.52 5.19
CA LEU A 35 3.10 0.51 5.68
C LEU A 35 3.15 -0.71 4.76
N GLY A 36 1.99 -1.22 4.33
CA GLY A 36 1.90 -2.34 3.41
C GLY A 36 2.56 -2.06 2.06
N SER A 37 2.46 -0.83 1.55
CA SER A 37 3.11 -0.42 0.30
C SER A 37 4.64 -0.27 0.43
N TRP A 38 5.13 -0.05 1.65
CA TRP A 38 6.56 0.07 1.92
C TRP A 38 7.22 -1.29 2.20
N ILE A 39 6.46 -2.26 2.71
CA ILE A 39 6.96 -3.62 2.94
C ILE A 39 7.37 -4.24 1.60
N GLY A 40 8.65 -4.58 1.48
CA GLY A 40 9.22 -5.19 0.27
C GLY A 40 9.60 -4.20 -0.83
N THR A 41 9.32 -2.91 -0.66
CA THR A 41 9.81 -1.87 -1.56
C THR A 41 11.19 -1.43 -1.08
N PRO A 42 12.27 -1.60 -1.87
CA PRO A 42 13.58 -1.06 -1.52
C PRO A 42 13.47 0.47 -1.58
N LEU A 43 13.31 1.09 -0.41
CA LEU A 43 13.26 2.55 -0.27
C LEU A 43 14.58 3.21 -0.67
N LEU A 44 15.68 2.46 -0.55
CA LEU A 44 17.02 2.85 -0.95
C LEU A 44 17.66 1.68 -1.68
N SER A 45 18.41 2.02 -2.73
CA SER A 45 19.00 1.06 -3.67
C SER A 45 20.14 0.27 -3.03
N SER A 46 20.79 0.86 -2.01
CA SER A 46 21.89 0.24 -1.29
C SER A 46 22.10 0.85 0.10
N VAL A 47 22.91 0.18 0.93
CA VAL A 47 23.29 0.65 2.27
C VAL A 47 24.17 1.90 2.19
N GLU A 48 24.96 2.03 1.13
CA GLU A 48 25.81 3.19 0.87
C GLU A 48 24.98 4.46 0.61
N GLU A 49 23.86 4.33 -0.10
CA GLU A 49 22.91 5.43 -0.32
C GLU A 49 22.23 5.86 0.98
N ALA A 50 21.92 4.90 1.86
CA ALA A 50 21.41 5.19 3.21
C ALA A 50 22.46 5.89 4.09
N ALA A 51 23.71 5.45 4.02
CA ALA A 51 24.81 6.04 4.78
C ALA A 51 25.10 7.48 4.36
N ALA A 52 24.98 7.80 3.07
CA ALA A 52 25.18 9.15 2.55
C ALA A 52 24.14 10.15 3.09
N LEU A 53 22.88 9.73 3.26
CA LEU A 53 21.81 10.58 3.82
C LEU A 53 21.98 10.87 5.32
N LEU A 54 22.68 10.01 6.06
CA LEU A 54 22.96 10.22 7.49
C LEU A 54 24.18 11.11 7.75
N GLN A 55 24.99 11.37 6.71
CA GLN A 55 26.21 12.18 6.79
C GLN A 55 26.02 13.64 6.35
N SER A 56 24.79 14.02 5.95
CA SER A 56 24.38 15.41 5.65
C SER A 56 23.70 16.07 6.84
#